data_AF-A0A7Y3HEZ6-F1
#
_entry.id   AF-A0A7Y3HEZ6-F1
#
_cell.length_a   1.000
_cell.length_b   1.000
_cell.length_c   1.000
_cell.angle_alpha   90.00
_cell.angle_beta   90.00
_cell.angle_gamma   90.00
#
_symmetry.space_group_name_H-M   'P 1'
#
loop_
_entity.id
_entity.type
_entity.pdbx_description
1 polymer ?
#
loop_
_entity_poly.entity_id
_entity_poly.type
_entity_poly.pdbx_seq_one_letter_code
_entity_poly.pdbx_strand_id
1 'polypeptide(L)' 'MRVLITGSSGLIGSALMPALAAAGHDVVRLL' A
#
# COMPACT_ATOMS: atom_id res chain seq x y z
N MET A 1 -12.08 -0.41 1.18
CA MET A 1 -11.59 0.28 2.41
C MET A 1 -10.40 1.14 2.05
N ARG A 2 -10.12 2.22 2.80
CA ARG A 2 -9.02 3.16 2.49
C ARG A 2 -7.85 2.93 3.45
N VAL A 3 -6.65 2.72 2.91
CA VAL A 3 -5.45 2.34 3.67
C VAL A 3 -4.32 3.30 3.35
N LEU A 4 -3.70 3.89 4.38
CA LEU A 4 -2.48 4.68 4.26
C LEU A 4 -1.28 3.80 4.58
N ILE A 5 -0.29 3.75 3.67
CA ILE A 5 0.98 3.04 3.90
C ILE A 5 2.11 4.06 4.04
N THR A 6 2.71 4.09 5.24
CA THR A 6 3.99 4.76 5.50
C THR A 6 5.15 3.81 5.20
N GLY A 7 6.33 4.34 4.86
CA GLY A 7 7.47 3.51 4.45
C GLY A 7 7.20 2.68 3.18
N SER A 8 6.30 3.16 2.30
CA SER A 8 5.85 2.45 1.10
C SER A 8 6.96 2.14 0.09
N SER A 9 8.11 2.80 0.20
CA SER A 9 9.32 2.58 -0.61
C SER A 9 10.21 1.44 -0.11
N GLY A 10 9.97 0.92 1.10
CA GLY A 10 10.73 -0.20 1.66
C GLY A 10 10.28 -1.57 1.13
N LEU A 11 11.04 -2.62 1.46
CA LEU A 11 10.83 -4.00 0.99
C LEU A 11 9.37 -4.48 1.20
N ILE A 12 8.83 -4.26 2.40
CA ILE A 12 7.47 -4.70 2.73
C ILE A 12 6.44 -3.79 2.04
N GLY A 13 6.64 -2.47 2.09
CA GLY A 13 5.71 -1.50 1.54
C GLY A 13 5.49 -1.66 0.04
N SER A 14 6.55 -1.96 -0.71
CA SER A 14 6.49 -2.15 -2.16
C SER A 14 5.75 -3.43 -2.58
N ALA A 15 5.80 -4.49 -1.76
CA ALA A 15 5.06 -5.73 -1.98
C ALA A 15 3.62 -5.69 -1.45
N LEU A 16 3.39 -4.98 -0.34
CA LEU A 16 2.09 -4.91 0.32
C LEU A 16 1.08 -4.08 -0.49
N MET A 17 1.54 -3.01 -1.15
CA MET A 17 0.68 -2.12 -1.93
C MET A 17 -0.10 -2.85 -3.05
N PRO A 18 0.54 -3.63 -3.96
CA PRO A 18 -0.18 -4.37 -4.99
C PRO A 18 -1.08 -5.47 -4.42
N ALA A 19 -0.69 -6.11 -3.31
CA ALA A 19 -1.52 -7.13 -2.65
C ALA A 19 -2.83 -6.53 -2.13
N LEU A 20 -2.77 -5.37 -1.46
CA LEU A 20 -3.96 -4.67 -0.96
C LEU A 20 -4.81 -4.09 -2.09
N ALA A 21 -4.18 -3.53 -3.12
CA ALA A 21 -4.91 -3.05 -4.29
C ALA A 21 -5.67 -4.19 -4.99
N ALA A 22 -5.05 -5.35 -5.16
CA ALA A 22 -5.68 -6.54 -5.74
C ALA A 22 -6.87 -7.06 -4.89
N ALA A 23 -6.83 -6.86 -3.57
CA ALA A 23 -7.94 -7.15 -2.68
C ALA A 23 -9.06 -6.09 -2.70
N GLY A 24 -8.97 -5.06 -3.54
CA GLY A 24 -10.00 -4.03 -3.70
C GLY A 24 -9.90 -2.89 -2.68
N HIS A 25 -8.74 -2.69 -2.06
CA HIS A 25 -8.49 -1.55 -1.18
C HIS A 25 -8.02 -0.32 -1.95
N ASP A 26 -8.48 0.87 -1.54
CA ASP A 26 -7.94 2.17 -1.99
C ASP A 26 -6.69 2.48 -1.16
N VAL A 27 -5.51 2.32 -1.77
CA VAL A 27 -4.22 2.44 -1.09
C VAL A 27 -3.60 3.79 -1.40
N VAL A 28 -3.31 4.55 -0.34
CA VAL A 28 -2.68 5.87 -0.42
C VAL A 28 -1.28 5.79 0.18
N ARG A 29 -0.33 6.49 -0.45
CA ARG A 29 1.06 6.58 -0.03
C ARG A 29 1.36 7.98 0.50
N LEU A 30 2.15 8.06 1.56
CA LEU A 30 2.86 9.29 1.91
C LEU A 30 4.16 9.34 1.09
N LEU A 31 4.27 10.35 0.22
CA LEU A 31 5.49 10.67 -0.53
C LEU A 31 6.55 11.27 0.39
#